data_AF-A0A9D1C500-F1
#
_entry.id   AF-A0A9D1C500-F1
#
_cell.length_a   1.000
_cell.length_b   1.000
_cell.length_c   1.000
_cell.angle_alpha   90.00
_cell.angle_beta   90.00
_cell.angle_gamma   90.00
#
_symmetry.space_group_name_H-M   'P 1'
#
loop_
_entity.id
_entity.type
_entity.pdbx_description
1 polymer ?
#
loop_
_entity_poly.entity_id
_entity_poly.type
_entity_poly.pdbx_seq_one_letter_code
_entity_poly.pdbx_strand_id
1 'polypeptide(L)'
;VSTVSDAVFDAMSVGAVDFIEKPSANSVEDIKEFIANLIYKVKIAVTANINISEDKTIDKTINYSKDTDVKKESNFHKVIAIGASTGGTEAISSIFKLLPTSSPGIVIAQHIPPRFSTMFANRLNDNTKFIVKEAKTGDLIEPGKVLVAPGNKHMRVKKQGKHYKVECFDSDKVNGHRPSVDVLFESVAEEYKENATGVILTGMGYDGAKGLLSMRQKGAKTIGQDKESCVVYGMPQVAHNIGAVEKQVSLEKIPIAIAELL
;
A
#
# COMPACT_ATOMS: atom_id res chain seq x y z
N VAL A 1 5.09 -4.30 30.19
CA VAL A 1 5.74 -3.22 29.41
C VAL A 1 4.93 -3.06 28.14
N SER A 2 4.30 -1.91 27.92
CA SER A 2 3.52 -1.63 26.70
C SER A 2 4.43 -1.79 25.48
N THR A 3 4.10 -2.73 24.59
CA THR A 3 5.01 -3.26 23.55
C THR A 3 4.90 -2.55 22.20
N VAL A 4 4.12 -1.47 22.09
CA VAL A 4 3.92 -0.75 20.82
C VAL A 4 4.14 0.74 21.05
N SER A 5 5.10 1.31 20.32
CA SER A 5 5.56 2.69 20.44
C SER A 5 5.78 3.26 19.04
N ASP A 6 5.51 4.56 18.85
CA ASP A 6 5.81 5.29 17.61
C ASP A 6 7.30 5.20 17.22
N ALA A 7 8.17 4.89 18.18
CA ALA A 7 9.58 4.62 17.99
C ALA A 7 9.86 3.57 16.89
N VAL A 8 8.93 2.65 16.61
CA VAL A 8 9.09 1.69 15.50
C VAL A 8 9.12 2.40 14.16
N PHE A 9 8.21 3.33 13.90
CA PHE A 9 8.20 4.08 12.64
C PHE A 9 9.32 5.12 12.58
N ASP A 10 9.75 5.66 13.72
CA ASP A 10 10.94 6.51 13.76
C ASP A 10 12.19 5.69 13.39
N ALA A 11 12.33 4.48 13.94
CA ALA A 11 13.41 3.56 13.56
C ALA A 11 13.37 3.23 12.06
N MET A 12 12.18 2.96 11.50
CA MET A 12 12.02 2.74 10.05
C MET A 12 12.48 3.95 9.23
N SER A 13 12.09 5.16 9.64
CA SER A 13 12.47 6.40 8.93
C SER A 13 13.97 6.73 8.97
N VAL A 14 14.72 6.17 9.92
CA VAL A 14 16.19 6.36 10.03
C VAL A 14 17.00 5.14 9.60
N GLY A 15 16.35 4.14 8.98
CA GLY A 15 17.05 3.04 8.30
C GLY A 15 16.78 1.62 8.81
N ALA A 16 15.84 1.41 9.75
CA ALA A 16 15.41 0.06 10.06
C ALA A 16 14.72 -0.58 8.85
N VAL A 17 15.05 -1.84 8.55
CA VAL A 17 14.53 -2.55 7.38
C VAL A 17 13.11 -3.04 7.60
N ASP A 18 12.82 -3.54 8.80
CA ASP A 18 11.52 -4.10 9.17
C ASP A 18 11.41 -4.23 10.69
N PHE A 19 10.25 -4.67 11.18
CA PHE A 19 10.00 -4.93 12.59
C PHE A 19 9.17 -6.20 12.81
N ILE A 20 9.14 -6.66 14.06
CA ILE A 20 8.33 -7.80 14.49
C ILE A 20 7.69 -7.51 15.84
N GLU A 21 6.44 -7.94 16.02
CA GLU A 21 5.77 -7.87 17.32
C GLU A 21 6.20 -9.05 18.20
N LYS A 22 6.39 -8.79 19.50
CA LYS A 22 6.64 -9.85 20.48
C LYS A 22 5.43 -10.80 20.51
N PRO A 23 5.63 -12.13 20.51
CA PRO A 23 4.50 -13.04 20.53
C PRO A 23 3.73 -12.90 21.83
N SER A 24 2.41 -12.97 21.76
CA SER A 24 1.61 -13.36 22.91
C SER A 24 1.91 -14.83 23.17
N ALA A 25 2.65 -15.14 24.23
CA ALA A 25 3.02 -16.52 24.61
C ALA A 25 1.80 -17.29 25.19
N ASN A 26 0.66 -17.21 24.50
CA ASN A 26 -0.62 -17.77 24.93
C ASN A 26 -0.77 -19.22 24.45
N SER A 27 -0.06 -19.62 23.38
CA SER A 27 -0.05 -20.98 22.87
C SER A 27 1.29 -21.36 22.21
N VAL A 28 1.52 -22.67 22.03
CA VAL A 28 2.68 -23.19 21.28
C VAL A 28 2.59 -22.80 19.80
N GLU A 29 1.39 -22.69 19.25
CA GLU A 29 1.21 -22.31 17.85
C GLU A 29 1.58 -20.84 17.61
N ASP A 30 1.24 -19.94 18.54
CA ASP A 30 1.66 -18.53 18.49
C ASP A 30 3.19 -18.39 18.46
N ILE A 31 3.89 -19.24 19.24
CA ILE A 31 5.35 -19.26 19.28
C ILE A 31 5.92 -19.76 17.94
N LYS A 32 5.32 -20.81 17.35
CA LYS A 32 5.75 -21.32 16.04
C LYS A 32 5.53 -20.30 14.93
N GLU A 33 4.36 -19.66 14.88
CA GLU A 33 4.08 -18.58 13.93
C GLU A 33 5.07 -17.43 14.09
N PHE A 34 5.38 -17.04 15.32
CA PHE A 34 6.38 -16.02 15.60
C PHE A 34 7.78 -16.40 15.13
N ILE A 35 8.25 -17.63 15.41
CA ILE A 35 9.56 -18.10 14.94
C ILE A 35 9.61 -18.11 13.42
N ALA A 36 8.56 -18.59 12.76
CA ALA A 36 8.47 -18.58 11.30
C ALA A 36 8.54 -17.15 10.74
N ASN A 37 7.81 -16.21 11.35
CA ASN A 37 7.82 -14.80 10.96
C ASN A 37 9.21 -14.17 11.21
N LEU A 38 9.85 -14.44 12.35
CA LEU A 38 11.20 -13.95 12.65
C LEU A 38 12.23 -14.44 11.63
N ILE A 39 12.24 -15.74 11.33
CA ILE A 39 13.13 -16.32 10.31
C ILE A 39 12.88 -15.66 8.95
N TYR A 40 11.60 -15.44 8.60
CA TYR A 40 11.21 -14.79 7.36
C TYR A 40 11.73 -13.34 7.28
N LYS A 41 11.53 -12.53 8.35
CA LYS A 41 12.02 -11.15 8.44
C LYS A 41 13.55 -11.05 8.41
N VAL A 42 14.26 -11.97 9.05
CA VAL A 42 15.74 -12.04 8.99
C VAL A 42 16.20 -12.33 7.55
N LYS A 43 15.57 -13.29 6.87
CA LYS A 43 15.88 -13.58 5.46
C LYS A 43 15.64 -12.38 4.55
N ILE A 44 14.56 -11.64 4.79
CA ILE A 44 14.29 -10.39 4.07
C ILE A 44 15.42 -9.38 4.28
N ALA A 45 15.82 -9.17 5.54
CA ALA A 45 16.84 -8.18 5.89
C ALA A 45 18.19 -8.44 5.23
N VAL A 46 18.57 -9.72 5.03
CA VAL A 46 19.81 -10.09 4.33
C VAL A 46 19.81 -9.66 2.85
N THR A 47 18.63 -9.62 2.22
CA THR A 47 18.48 -9.25 0.79
C THR A 47 18.07 -7.79 0.59
N ALA A 48 17.87 -7.05 1.68
CA ALA A 48 17.37 -5.70 1.63
C ALA A 48 18.41 -4.74 1.03
N ASN A 49 17.96 -3.89 0.12
CA ASN A 49 18.74 -2.79 -0.41
C ASN A 49 18.73 -1.64 0.59
N ILE A 50 19.83 -1.52 1.37
CA ILE A 50 20.03 -0.46 2.37
C ILE A 50 20.70 0.76 1.74
N ASN A 51 20.73 0.88 0.40
CA ASN A 51 21.12 2.14 -0.22
C ASN A 51 20.05 3.18 0.11
N ILE A 52 20.25 3.83 1.26
CA ILE A 52 19.63 5.10 1.62
C ILE A 52 20.04 6.01 0.47
N SER A 53 19.14 6.16 -0.50
CA SER A 53 19.33 7.12 -1.56
C SER A 53 19.46 8.45 -0.83
N GLU A 54 20.67 9.03 -0.86
CA GLU A 54 20.89 10.42 -0.46
C GLU A 54 19.74 11.22 -1.04
N ASP A 55 19.13 12.08 -0.23
CA ASP A 55 18.06 13.01 -0.59
C ASP A 55 18.44 13.72 -1.91
N LYS A 56 18.13 13.10 -3.04
CA LYS A 56 18.24 13.73 -4.34
C LYS A 56 17.06 14.66 -4.33
N THR A 57 17.35 15.91 -4.00
CA THR A 57 16.43 17.03 -4.08
C THR A 57 15.84 17.03 -5.48
N ILE A 58 14.67 16.40 -5.63
CA ILE A 58 13.85 16.54 -6.82
C ILE A 58 13.43 18.01 -6.81
N ASP A 59 13.77 18.72 -7.87
CA ASP A 59 13.29 20.08 -8.10
C ASP A 59 11.78 20.13 -7.87
N LYS A 60 11.37 20.91 -6.87
CA LYS A 60 10.04 20.99 -6.24
C LYS A 60 8.91 21.52 -7.15
N THR A 61 8.98 21.30 -8.44
CA THR A 61 8.00 21.81 -9.41
C THR A 61 7.40 20.65 -10.19
N ILE A 62 6.64 19.80 -9.50
CA ILE A 62 5.57 19.06 -10.17
C ILE A 62 4.47 20.10 -10.43
N ASN A 63 4.51 20.71 -11.62
CA ASN A 63 3.42 21.53 -12.12
C ASN A 63 2.23 20.62 -12.40
N TYR A 64 1.46 20.30 -11.35
CA TYR A 64 0.10 19.85 -11.52
C TYR A 64 -0.64 20.99 -12.23
N SER A 65 -0.88 20.83 -13.54
CA SER A 65 -1.64 21.78 -14.34
C SER A 65 -2.90 22.17 -13.57
N LYS A 66 -3.07 23.46 -13.30
CA LYS A 66 -4.17 24.06 -12.50
C LYS A 66 -5.56 23.93 -13.15
N ASP A 67 -5.88 22.83 -13.81
CA ASP A 67 -7.25 22.54 -14.27
C ASP A 67 -8.06 21.93 -13.12
N THR A 68 -8.49 22.79 -12.19
CA THR A 68 -8.92 22.40 -10.85
C THR A 68 -10.44 22.24 -10.66
N ASP A 69 -11.26 22.52 -11.66
CA ASP A 69 -12.72 22.42 -11.49
C ASP A 69 -13.43 21.36 -12.34
N VAL A 70 -12.88 20.96 -13.50
CA VAL A 70 -13.48 19.87 -14.32
C VAL A 70 -13.05 18.46 -13.84
N LYS A 71 -11.90 18.34 -13.16
CA LYS A 71 -11.37 17.05 -12.65
C LYS A 71 -12.00 16.57 -11.33
N LYS A 72 -12.76 17.41 -10.61
CA LYS A 72 -13.30 17.04 -9.29
C LYS A 72 -14.42 15.99 -9.37
N GLU A 73 -15.31 16.07 -10.34
CA GLU A 73 -16.43 15.12 -10.47
C GLU A 73 -15.96 13.74 -10.97
N SER A 74 -15.00 13.69 -11.90
CA SER A 74 -14.48 12.41 -12.41
C SER A 74 -13.75 11.59 -11.34
N ASN A 75 -13.15 12.25 -10.33
CA ASN A 75 -12.42 11.58 -9.26
C ASN A 75 -13.30 10.79 -8.29
N PHE A 76 -14.62 11.05 -8.24
CA PHE A 76 -15.55 10.24 -7.44
C PHE A 76 -15.76 8.83 -8.02
N HIS A 77 -15.46 8.64 -9.30
CA HIS A 77 -15.57 7.35 -9.98
C HIS A 77 -14.22 6.65 -10.19
N LYS A 78 -13.13 7.26 -9.73
CA LYS A 78 -11.78 6.69 -9.80
C LYS A 78 -11.31 6.22 -8.42
N VAL A 79 -10.33 5.32 -8.42
CA VAL A 79 -9.67 4.85 -7.19
C VAL A 79 -8.20 4.57 -7.45
N ILE A 80 -7.36 4.80 -6.43
CA ILE A 80 -5.98 4.32 -6.40
C ILE A 80 -5.89 3.20 -5.37
N ALA A 81 -5.44 2.02 -5.78
CA ALA A 81 -5.21 0.89 -4.90
C ALA A 81 -3.70 0.65 -4.75
N ILE A 82 -3.19 0.65 -3.52
CA ILE A 82 -1.76 0.50 -3.23
C ILE A 82 -1.52 -0.77 -2.42
N GLY A 83 -0.56 -1.58 -2.84
CA GLY A 83 -0.13 -2.80 -2.18
C GLY A 83 1.34 -2.76 -1.81
N ALA A 84 1.69 -3.06 -0.56
CA ALA A 84 3.08 -2.99 -0.08
C ALA A 84 3.36 -3.93 1.10
N SER A 85 4.65 -4.20 1.36
CA SER A 85 5.11 -5.02 2.48
C SER A 85 6.37 -4.40 3.11
N THR A 86 7.47 -5.13 3.27
CA THR A 86 8.74 -4.60 3.82
C THR A 86 9.23 -3.38 3.03
N GLY A 87 9.55 -2.29 3.73
CA GLY A 87 9.89 -0.98 3.15
C GLY A 87 8.68 -0.15 2.69
N GLY A 88 7.47 -0.73 2.73
CA GLY A 88 6.24 -0.13 2.23
C GLY A 88 5.78 1.10 3.00
N THR A 89 5.99 1.17 4.32
CA THR A 89 5.55 2.31 5.15
C THR A 89 6.23 3.61 4.73
N GLU A 90 7.55 3.56 4.50
CA GLU A 90 8.33 4.72 4.04
C GLU A 90 8.02 5.02 2.56
N ALA A 91 7.93 4.00 1.71
CA ALA A 91 7.58 4.17 0.30
C ALA A 91 6.21 4.82 0.10
N ILE A 92 5.21 4.39 0.87
CA ILE A 92 3.88 5.01 0.85
C ILE A 92 3.97 6.45 1.34
N SER A 93 4.65 6.70 2.46
CA SER A 93 4.80 8.05 3.01
C SER A 93 5.47 9.02 2.02
N SER A 94 6.49 8.58 1.27
CA SER A 94 7.15 9.41 0.27
C SER A 94 6.23 9.75 -0.91
N ILE A 95 5.37 8.81 -1.33
CA ILE A 95 4.40 9.04 -2.40
C ILE A 95 3.41 10.14 -2.01
N PHE A 96 2.89 10.10 -0.78
CA PHE A 96 1.88 11.05 -0.30
C PHE A 96 2.41 12.47 -0.08
N LYS A 97 3.72 12.66 0.11
CA LYS A 97 4.34 14.00 0.17
C LYS A 97 4.19 14.78 -1.13
N LEU A 98 4.09 14.08 -2.26
CA LEU A 98 4.04 14.69 -3.60
C LEU A 98 2.65 14.63 -4.23
N LEU A 99 1.79 13.68 -3.85
CA LEU A 99 0.44 13.58 -4.39
C LEU A 99 -0.47 14.75 -3.94
N PRO A 100 -1.30 15.31 -4.85
CA PRO A 100 -2.23 16.37 -4.51
C PRO A 100 -3.46 15.80 -3.77
N THR A 101 -4.00 16.54 -2.80
CA THR A 101 -5.20 16.11 -2.06
C THR A 101 -6.47 16.04 -2.91
N SER A 102 -6.45 16.59 -4.12
CA SER A 102 -7.50 16.42 -5.11
C SER A 102 -7.52 15.02 -5.75
N SER A 103 -6.57 14.15 -5.44
CA SER A 103 -6.54 12.76 -5.91
C SER A 103 -7.84 12.00 -5.56
N PRO A 104 -8.23 11.00 -6.37
CA PRO A 104 -9.32 10.09 -6.04
C PRO A 104 -9.14 9.40 -4.70
N GLY A 105 -10.17 8.68 -4.25
CA GLY A 105 -10.06 7.88 -3.04
C GLY A 105 -8.96 6.82 -3.16
N ILE A 106 -8.25 6.59 -2.05
CA ILE A 106 -7.08 5.70 -2.02
C ILE A 106 -7.31 4.59 -1.01
N VAL A 107 -7.08 3.35 -1.42
CA VAL A 107 -7.17 2.15 -0.57
C VAL A 107 -5.83 1.46 -0.52
N ILE A 108 -5.38 1.08 0.68
CA ILE A 108 -4.03 0.55 0.91
C ILE A 108 -4.10 -0.78 1.62
N ALA A 109 -3.47 -1.81 1.06
CA ALA A 109 -3.14 -3.04 1.76
C ALA A 109 -1.62 -3.07 2.02
N GLN A 110 -1.26 -2.86 3.28
CA GLN A 110 0.12 -2.97 3.77
C GLN A 110 0.20 -4.22 4.65
N HIS A 111 1.17 -5.11 4.39
CA HIS A 111 1.44 -6.20 5.32
C HIS A 111 1.99 -5.65 6.62
N ILE A 112 1.12 -5.53 7.62
CA ILE A 112 1.43 -4.90 8.91
C ILE A 112 0.70 -5.63 10.04
N PRO A 113 1.32 -5.79 11.23
CA PRO A 113 0.63 -6.40 12.35
C PRO A 113 -0.55 -5.53 12.85
N PRO A 114 -1.56 -6.13 13.51
CA PRO A 114 -2.83 -5.45 13.86
C PRO A 114 -2.70 -4.17 14.65
N ARG A 115 -1.76 -4.11 15.60
CA ARG A 115 -1.58 -2.91 16.42
C ARG A 115 -0.94 -1.75 15.66
N PHE A 116 -0.28 -2.04 14.55
CA PHE A 116 0.51 -1.08 13.80
C PHE A 116 -0.24 -0.47 12.61
N SER A 117 -1.32 -1.09 12.12
CA SER A 117 -2.14 -0.51 11.03
C SER A 117 -2.77 0.82 11.43
N THR A 118 -3.34 0.90 12.64
CA THR A 118 -3.93 2.15 13.15
C THR A 118 -2.87 3.25 13.30
N MET A 119 -1.70 2.90 13.87
CA MET A 119 -0.61 3.86 14.05
C MET A 119 -0.04 4.34 12.73
N PHE A 120 0.10 3.44 11.74
CA PHE A 120 0.54 3.80 10.40
C PHE A 120 -0.44 4.78 9.74
N ALA A 121 -1.75 4.52 9.84
CA ALA A 121 -2.78 5.43 9.34
C ALA A 121 -2.71 6.81 10.01
N ASN A 122 -2.54 6.85 11.34
CA ASN A 122 -2.39 8.11 12.09
C ASN A 122 -1.12 8.86 11.67
N ARG A 123 0.02 8.19 11.57
CA ARG A 123 1.29 8.82 11.14
C ARG A 123 1.16 9.40 9.73
N LEU A 124 0.52 8.69 8.80
CA LEU A 124 0.23 9.23 7.46
C LEU A 124 -0.73 10.43 7.52
N ASN A 125 -1.76 10.39 8.37
CA ASN A 125 -2.68 11.51 8.56
C ASN A 125 -1.93 12.76 9.06
N ASP A 126 -1.02 12.60 10.03
CA ASP A 126 -0.33 13.72 10.68
C ASP A 126 0.76 14.33 9.79
N ASN A 127 1.32 13.55 8.86
CA ASN A 127 2.43 13.97 8.00
C ASN A 127 2.01 14.33 6.57
N THR A 128 0.72 14.29 6.26
CA THR A 128 0.20 14.58 4.91
C THR A 128 -1.02 15.50 5.00
N LYS A 129 -1.48 16.00 3.84
CA LYS A 129 -2.71 16.80 3.76
C LYS A 129 -3.96 15.94 3.50
N PHE A 130 -3.81 14.62 3.39
CA PHE A 130 -4.90 13.70 3.16
C PHE A 130 -5.65 13.40 4.46
N ILE A 131 -6.92 13.01 4.35
CA ILE A 131 -7.67 12.46 5.48
C ILE A 131 -7.41 10.96 5.49
N VAL A 132 -6.53 10.51 6.39
CA VAL A 132 -6.10 9.10 6.46
C VAL A 132 -6.69 8.44 7.69
N LYS A 133 -7.23 7.22 7.53
CA LYS A 133 -7.67 6.40 8.66
C LYS A 133 -7.50 4.91 8.37
N GLU A 134 -7.45 4.12 9.44
CA GLU A 134 -7.67 2.69 9.34
C GLU A 134 -9.13 2.43 8.91
N ALA A 135 -9.29 1.58 7.91
CA ALA A 135 -10.56 1.28 7.29
C ALA A 135 -11.52 0.55 8.23
N LYS A 136 -12.78 0.97 8.21
CA LYS A 136 -13.89 0.26 8.85
C LYS A 136 -14.94 -0.08 7.80
N THR A 137 -15.58 -1.23 7.96
CA THR A 137 -16.67 -1.65 7.07
C THR A 137 -17.73 -0.55 6.96
N GLY A 138 -18.05 -0.19 5.71
CA GLY A 138 -19.01 0.86 5.39
C GLY A 138 -18.38 2.24 5.15
N ASP A 139 -17.08 2.43 5.41
CA ASP A 139 -16.37 3.66 5.06
C ASP A 139 -16.44 3.89 3.54
N LEU A 140 -16.75 5.13 3.16
CA LEU A 140 -16.84 5.56 1.77
C LEU A 140 -15.45 5.83 1.20
N ILE A 141 -15.25 5.44 -0.06
CA ILE A 141 -14.06 5.76 -0.84
C ILE A 141 -14.34 7.08 -1.57
N GLU A 142 -13.70 8.16 -1.11
CA GLU A 142 -13.96 9.52 -1.59
C GLU A 142 -12.64 10.25 -1.91
N PRO A 143 -12.63 11.22 -2.84
CA PRO A 143 -11.45 12.02 -3.13
C PRO A 143 -10.81 12.65 -1.89
N GLY A 144 -9.49 12.64 -1.83
CA GLY A 144 -8.71 13.14 -0.69
C GLY A 144 -8.73 12.27 0.57
N LYS A 145 -9.44 11.14 0.56
CA LYS A 145 -9.43 10.15 1.66
C LYS A 145 -8.55 8.96 1.34
N VAL A 146 -7.89 8.46 2.38
CA VAL A 146 -7.02 7.28 2.33
C VAL A 146 -7.48 6.29 3.39
N LEU A 147 -7.76 5.06 2.96
CA LEU A 147 -8.23 3.96 3.80
C LEU A 147 -7.17 2.87 3.85
N VAL A 148 -6.59 2.66 5.03
CA VAL A 148 -5.57 1.63 5.28
C VAL A 148 -6.26 0.37 5.80
N ALA A 149 -6.00 -0.78 5.17
CA ALA A 149 -6.53 -2.06 5.62
C ALA A 149 -6.11 -2.36 7.07
N PRO A 150 -7.06 -2.75 7.95
CA PRO A 150 -6.72 -3.14 9.31
C PRO A 150 -5.89 -4.42 9.31
N GLY A 151 -4.84 -4.47 10.15
CA GLY A 151 -4.04 -5.66 10.32
C GLY A 151 -4.89 -6.83 10.83
N ASN A 152 -4.60 -8.05 10.36
CA ASN A 152 -5.33 -9.28 10.67
C ASN A 152 -6.80 -9.32 10.21
N LYS A 153 -7.24 -8.42 9.31
CA LYS A 153 -8.47 -8.56 8.51
C LYS A 153 -8.15 -8.35 7.03
N HIS A 154 -8.95 -8.93 6.14
CA HIS A 154 -8.93 -8.53 4.74
C HIS A 154 -9.78 -7.29 4.54
N MET A 155 -9.44 -6.51 3.51
CA MET A 155 -10.21 -5.36 3.06
C MET A 155 -10.53 -5.54 1.58
N ARG A 156 -11.80 -5.39 1.22
CA ARG A 156 -12.24 -5.37 -0.18
C ARG A 156 -13.09 -4.14 -0.46
N VAL A 157 -13.17 -3.76 -1.72
CA VAL A 157 -14.07 -2.73 -2.21
C VAL A 157 -15.41 -3.37 -2.58
N LYS A 158 -16.51 -2.64 -2.33
CA LYS A 158 -17.85 -2.96 -2.81
C LYS A 158 -18.55 -1.73 -3.35
N LYS A 159 -19.24 -1.90 -4.48
CA LYS A 159 -20.14 -0.87 -5.00
C LYS A 159 -21.51 -0.94 -4.31
N GLN A 160 -21.99 0.19 -3.84
CA GLN A 160 -23.33 0.36 -3.29
C GLN A 160 -24.04 1.51 -4.00
N GLY A 161 -24.85 1.18 -5.00
CA GLY A 161 -25.51 2.16 -5.86
C GLY A 161 -24.48 2.97 -6.65
N LYS A 162 -24.42 4.28 -6.40
CA LYS A 162 -23.47 5.20 -7.04
C LYS A 162 -22.15 5.38 -6.26
N HIS A 163 -22.08 4.85 -5.04
CA HIS A 163 -20.92 5.03 -4.15
C HIS A 163 -20.13 3.74 -4.03
N TYR A 164 -18.88 3.87 -3.60
CA TYR A 164 -18.00 2.75 -3.29
C TYR A 164 -17.64 2.77 -1.81
N LYS A 165 -17.62 1.59 -1.19
CA LYS A 165 -17.31 1.42 0.22
C LYS A 165 -16.29 0.31 0.39
N VAL A 166 -15.57 0.35 1.50
CA VAL A 166 -14.74 -0.79 1.93
C VAL A 166 -15.52 -1.71 2.86
N GLU A 167 -15.22 -3.00 2.77
CA GLU A 167 -15.66 -4.02 3.70
C GLU A 167 -14.42 -4.71 4.29
N CYS A 168 -14.30 -4.67 5.61
CA CYS A 168 -13.25 -5.34 6.36
C CYS A 168 -13.83 -6.61 6.98
N PHE A 169 -13.22 -7.76 6.71
CA PHE A 169 -13.74 -9.06 7.10
C PHE A 169 -12.63 -10.04 7.50
N ASP A 170 -12.99 -11.01 8.32
CA ASP A 170 -12.12 -12.11 8.71
C ASP A 170 -12.29 -13.27 7.73
N SER A 171 -11.19 -13.77 7.18
CA SER A 171 -11.11 -15.02 6.41
C SER A 171 -9.72 -15.62 6.54
N ASP A 172 -9.51 -16.81 5.99
CA ASP A 172 -8.17 -17.41 5.96
C ASP A 172 -7.16 -16.51 5.25
N LYS A 173 -5.88 -16.63 5.65
CA LYS A 173 -4.76 -15.90 5.05
C LYS A 173 -4.69 -16.23 3.55
N VAL A 174 -4.60 -15.20 2.71
CA VAL A 174 -4.35 -15.35 1.27
C VAL A 174 -2.88 -15.06 1.01
N ASN A 175 -2.19 -15.97 0.33
CA ASN A 175 -0.75 -15.90 0.10
C ASN A 175 0.08 -15.81 1.41
N GLY A 176 -0.48 -16.28 2.54
CA GLY A 176 0.14 -16.18 3.86
C GLY A 176 -0.09 -14.85 4.59
N HIS A 177 -0.89 -13.94 4.03
CA HIS A 177 -1.09 -12.58 4.55
C HIS A 177 -2.57 -12.27 4.84
N ARG A 178 -2.76 -11.41 5.87
CA ARG A 178 -4.04 -10.82 6.26
C ARG A 178 -3.75 -9.47 6.95
N PRO A 179 -3.93 -8.31 6.28
CA PRO A 179 -4.54 -8.14 4.96
C PRO A 179 -3.70 -8.70 3.83
N SER A 180 -4.36 -9.13 2.75
CA SER A 180 -3.73 -9.52 1.48
C SER A 180 -3.97 -8.44 0.43
N VAL A 181 -2.94 -8.19 -0.37
CA VAL A 181 -2.98 -7.26 -1.50
C VAL A 181 -3.79 -7.84 -2.66
N ASP A 182 -3.69 -9.14 -2.95
CA ASP A 182 -4.49 -9.77 -4.01
C ASP A 182 -6.00 -9.59 -3.73
N VAL A 183 -6.44 -9.82 -2.50
CA VAL A 183 -7.86 -9.64 -2.11
C VAL A 183 -8.37 -8.22 -2.36
N LEU A 184 -7.55 -7.21 -2.02
CA LEU A 184 -7.90 -5.82 -2.29
C LEU A 184 -7.95 -5.55 -3.79
N PHE A 185 -6.89 -5.90 -4.52
CA PHE A 185 -6.78 -5.60 -5.96
C PHE A 185 -7.81 -6.33 -6.81
N GLU A 186 -8.14 -7.58 -6.50
CA GLU A 186 -9.19 -8.33 -7.19
C GLU A 186 -10.55 -7.64 -7.05
N SER A 187 -10.92 -7.22 -5.84
CA SER A 187 -12.18 -6.49 -5.62
C SER A 187 -12.21 -5.12 -6.32
N VAL A 188 -11.06 -4.44 -6.38
CA VAL A 188 -10.94 -3.17 -7.13
C VAL A 188 -11.10 -3.41 -8.63
N ALA A 189 -10.49 -4.48 -9.16
CA ALA A 189 -10.62 -4.86 -10.56
C ALA A 189 -12.08 -5.13 -10.96
N GLU A 190 -12.84 -5.78 -10.08
CA GLU A 190 -14.25 -6.09 -10.30
C GLU A 190 -15.13 -4.83 -10.28
N GLU A 191 -14.92 -3.95 -9.30
CA GLU A 191 -15.84 -2.85 -8.99
C GLU A 191 -15.56 -1.56 -9.77
N TYR A 192 -14.28 -1.25 -10.00
CA TYR A 192 -13.84 -0.02 -10.68
C TYR A 192 -13.36 -0.24 -12.12
N LYS A 193 -12.88 -1.44 -12.46
CA LYS A 193 -12.38 -1.79 -13.80
C LYS A 193 -11.36 -0.76 -14.31
N GLU A 194 -11.57 -0.18 -15.49
CA GLU A 194 -10.72 0.82 -16.13
C GLU A 194 -10.58 2.14 -15.34
N ASN A 195 -11.45 2.38 -14.34
CA ASN A 195 -11.38 3.58 -13.51
C ASN A 195 -10.43 3.43 -12.31
N ALA A 196 -9.73 2.30 -12.19
CA ALA A 196 -8.75 2.08 -11.15
C ALA A 196 -7.31 2.31 -11.63
N THR A 197 -6.46 2.74 -10.70
CA THR A 197 -5.00 2.68 -10.81
C THR A 197 -4.47 1.77 -9.71
N GLY A 198 -3.83 0.67 -10.08
CA GLY A 198 -3.16 -0.24 -9.16
C GLY A 198 -1.67 0.08 -9.03
N VAL A 199 -1.14 0.09 -7.82
CA VAL A 199 0.27 0.39 -7.53
C VAL A 199 0.84 -0.69 -6.62
N ILE A 200 1.81 -1.46 -7.12
CA ILE A 200 2.54 -2.46 -6.33
C ILE A 200 3.92 -1.91 -5.95
N LEU A 201 4.18 -1.87 -4.64
CA LEU A 201 5.40 -1.32 -4.05
C LEU A 201 6.27 -2.43 -3.48
N THR A 202 7.44 -2.01 -2.97
CA THR A 202 8.43 -2.85 -2.34
C THR A 202 7.84 -3.81 -1.30
N GLY A 203 8.41 -5.01 -1.29
CA GLY A 203 7.94 -6.10 -0.46
C GLY A 203 8.48 -7.45 -0.91
N MET A 204 8.52 -8.39 0.02
CA MET A 204 8.84 -9.79 -0.30
C MET A 204 7.58 -10.56 -0.68
N GLY A 205 7.76 -11.59 -1.52
CA GLY A 205 6.70 -12.52 -1.89
C GLY A 205 6.03 -12.15 -3.20
N TYR A 206 4.82 -12.65 -3.39
CA TYR A 206 4.07 -12.52 -4.64
C TYR A 206 2.65 -12.00 -4.45
N ASP A 207 2.26 -11.68 -3.21
CA ASP A 207 0.92 -11.16 -2.94
C ASP A 207 0.73 -9.81 -3.64
N GLY A 208 -0.44 -9.63 -4.26
CA GLY A 208 -0.77 -8.48 -5.10
C GLY A 208 -0.43 -8.68 -6.57
N ALA A 209 0.41 -9.65 -6.95
CA ALA A 209 0.76 -9.85 -8.35
C ALA A 209 -0.46 -10.28 -9.19
N LYS A 210 -1.22 -11.27 -8.72
CA LYS A 210 -2.40 -11.79 -9.45
C LYS A 210 -3.53 -10.78 -9.46
N GLY A 211 -3.77 -10.11 -8.35
CA GLY A 211 -4.76 -9.05 -8.24
C GLY A 211 -4.41 -7.87 -9.15
N LEU A 212 -3.14 -7.46 -9.23
CA LEU A 212 -2.71 -6.40 -10.13
C LEU A 212 -2.88 -6.81 -11.59
N LEU A 213 -2.61 -8.08 -11.93
CA LEU A 213 -2.87 -8.61 -13.26
C LEU A 213 -4.36 -8.59 -13.60
N SER A 214 -5.22 -8.96 -12.65
CA SER A 214 -6.67 -8.87 -12.80
C SER A 214 -7.12 -7.42 -13.06
N MET A 215 -6.59 -6.46 -12.29
CA MET A 215 -6.82 -5.03 -12.53
C MET A 215 -6.45 -4.64 -13.97
N ARG A 216 -5.22 -4.99 -14.42
CA ARG A 216 -4.76 -4.71 -15.79
C ARG A 216 -5.66 -5.33 -16.85
N GLN A 217 -6.07 -6.58 -16.67
CA GLN A 217 -6.98 -7.30 -17.59
C GLN A 217 -8.37 -6.65 -17.67
N LYS A 218 -8.80 -5.95 -16.62
CA LYS A 218 -10.04 -5.16 -16.59
C LYS A 218 -9.86 -3.72 -17.09
N GLY A 219 -8.69 -3.39 -17.63
CA GLY A 219 -8.38 -2.08 -18.21
C GLY A 219 -7.83 -1.04 -17.24
N ALA A 220 -7.63 -1.41 -15.96
CA ALA A 220 -7.01 -0.53 -14.98
C ALA A 220 -5.55 -0.24 -15.35
N LYS A 221 -5.08 0.96 -15.00
CA LYS A 221 -3.67 1.30 -15.13
C LYS A 221 -2.87 0.71 -13.99
N THR A 222 -1.70 0.17 -14.27
CA THR A 222 -0.91 -0.59 -13.28
C THR A 222 0.55 -0.14 -13.23
N ILE A 223 0.99 0.24 -12.04
CA ILE A 223 2.32 0.76 -11.77
C ILE A 223 3.06 -0.20 -10.84
N GLY A 224 4.32 -0.46 -11.13
CA GLY A 224 5.23 -1.20 -10.25
C GLY A 224 6.45 -0.38 -9.90
N GLN A 225 6.87 -0.44 -8.63
CA GLN A 225 8.14 0.13 -8.20
C GLN A 225 9.32 -0.61 -8.86
N ASP A 226 10.33 0.14 -9.32
CA ASP A 226 11.54 -0.43 -9.90
C ASP A 226 12.44 -1.11 -8.85
N LYS A 227 13.41 -1.89 -9.32
CA LYS A 227 14.30 -2.68 -8.47
C LYS A 227 15.21 -1.78 -7.65
N GLU A 228 15.69 -0.71 -8.26
CA GLU A 228 16.70 0.20 -7.72
C GLU A 228 16.17 0.96 -6.50
N SER A 229 14.91 1.38 -6.52
CA SER A 229 14.28 2.11 -5.42
C SER A 229 13.59 1.21 -4.38
N CYS A 230 13.43 -0.10 -4.64
CA CYS A 230 12.87 -1.03 -3.68
C CYS A 230 13.88 -1.37 -2.57
N VAL A 231 13.39 -1.43 -1.32
CA VAL A 231 14.11 -2.09 -0.22
C VAL A 231 14.17 -3.59 -0.50
N VAL A 232 13.03 -4.17 -0.86
CA VAL A 232 12.90 -5.57 -1.29
C VAL A 232 12.15 -5.62 -2.61
N TYR A 233 12.80 -6.11 -3.66
CA TYR A 233 12.22 -6.25 -4.99
C TYR A 233 11.65 -7.66 -5.21
N GLY A 234 10.65 -8.04 -4.40
CA GLY A 234 9.94 -9.32 -4.52
C GLY A 234 8.56 -9.14 -5.16
N MET A 235 7.63 -8.47 -4.46
CA MET A 235 6.26 -8.24 -4.93
C MET A 235 6.21 -7.53 -6.29
N PRO A 236 6.95 -6.41 -6.52
CA PRO A 236 6.97 -5.77 -7.84
C PRO A 236 7.62 -6.65 -8.91
N GLN A 237 8.63 -7.45 -8.56
CA GLN A 237 9.29 -8.36 -9.49
C GLN A 237 8.34 -9.42 -10.02
N VAL A 238 7.60 -10.09 -9.12
CA VAL A 238 6.66 -11.14 -9.51
C VAL A 238 5.53 -10.54 -10.35
N ALA A 239 4.98 -9.39 -9.94
CA ALA A 239 3.98 -8.66 -10.71
C ALA A 239 4.49 -8.29 -12.11
N HIS A 240 5.72 -7.79 -12.23
CA HIS A 240 6.32 -7.47 -13.52
C HIS A 240 6.48 -8.72 -14.41
N ASN A 241 7.00 -9.81 -13.86
CA ASN A 241 7.28 -11.04 -14.60
C ASN A 241 6.03 -11.71 -15.18
N ILE A 242 4.88 -11.59 -14.52
CA ILE A 242 3.60 -12.14 -15.02
C ILE A 242 2.85 -11.15 -15.93
N GLY A 243 3.45 -10.01 -16.26
CA GLY A 243 2.83 -8.97 -17.08
C GLY A 243 1.74 -8.18 -16.34
N ALA A 244 1.74 -8.14 -15.01
CA ALA A 244 0.79 -7.34 -14.24
C ALA A 244 1.14 -5.85 -14.24
N VAL A 245 2.41 -5.49 -14.42
CA VAL A 245 2.89 -4.10 -14.41
C VAL A 245 2.88 -3.52 -15.83
N GLU A 246 2.08 -2.48 -16.06
CA GLU A 246 2.08 -1.71 -17.32
C GLU A 246 3.24 -0.70 -17.35
N LYS A 247 3.45 0.04 -16.25
CA LYS A 247 4.51 1.04 -16.15
C LYS A 247 5.39 0.77 -14.92
N GLN A 248 6.67 0.50 -15.14
CA GLN A 248 7.65 0.36 -14.07
C GLN A 248 8.43 1.66 -13.90
N VAL A 249 8.48 2.19 -12.67
CA VAL A 249 9.14 3.48 -12.37
C VAL A 249 9.78 3.47 -10.98
N SER A 250 10.75 4.36 -10.77
CA SER A 250 11.32 4.61 -9.44
C SER A 250 10.27 5.15 -8.47
N LEU A 251 10.45 4.88 -7.18
CA LEU A 251 9.59 5.35 -6.10
C LEU A 251 9.27 6.84 -6.20
N GLU A 252 10.28 7.65 -6.47
CA GLU A 252 10.19 9.10 -6.65
C GLU A 252 9.27 9.53 -7.80
N LYS A 253 9.17 8.70 -8.84
CA LYS A 253 8.37 8.96 -10.04
C LYS A 253 6.97 8.37 -9.95
N ILE A 254 6.65 7.54 -8.95
CA ILE A 254 5.31 6.97 -8.76
C ILE A 254 4.23 8.06 -8.62
N PRO A 255 4.40 9.15 -7.83
CA PRO A 255 3.39 10.21 -7.74
C PRO A 255 3.08 10.87 -9.09
N ILE A 256 4.12 11.09 -9.90
CA ILE A 256 4.00 11.66 -11.25
C ILE A 256 3.25 10.67 -12.16
N ALA A 257 3.66 9.39 -12.14
CA ALA A 257 3.02 8.35 -12.91
C ALA A 257 1.55 8.16 -12.53
N ILE A 258 1.18 8.25 -11.25
CA ILE A 258 -0.21 8.23 -10.81
C ILE A 258 -0.96 9.42 -11.41
N ALA A 259 -0.40 10.63 -11.29
CA ALA A 259 -1.05 11.86 -11.72
C ALA A 259 -1.30 11.96 -13.23
N GLU A 260 -0.42 11.39 -14.05
CA GLU A 260 -0.59 11.29 -15.51
C GLU A 260 -1.79 10.41 -15.90
N LEU A 261 -2.27 9.56 -15.00
CA LEU A 261 -3.36 8.60 -15.23
C LEU A 261 -4.70 9.06 -14.62
N LEU A 262 -4.70 10.20 -13.92
CA LEU A 262 -5.86 10.85 -13.30
C LEU A 262 -6.53 11.88 -14.23
#